data_AF-A0A5S3VV90-F1
#
_entry.id   AF-A0A5S3VV90-F1
#
_cell.length_a   1.000
_cell.length_b   1.000
_cell.length_c   1.000
_cell.angle_alpha   90.00
_cell.angle_beta   90.00
_cell.angle_gamma   90.00
#
_symmetry.space_group_name_H-M   'P 1'
#
loop_
_entity.id
_entity.type
_entity.pdbx_description
1 polymer ?
#
loop_
_entity_poly.entity_id
_entity_poly.type
_entity_poly.pdbx_seq_one_letter_code
_entity_poly.pdbx_strand_id
1 'polypeptide(L)'
;PLMEFFMTRGRLRSNEYLVTKRDVKGLLKTLSSKRVCYYLPDQDYGRKRCEFAPFFAVPDAATTTGTLLFSASKKAETLSLHCT
;
A
#
# COMPACT_ATOMS: atom_id res chain seq x y z
N PRO A 1 -8.82 1.10 -20.03
CA PRO A 1 -9.51 2.42 -19.98
C PRO A 1 -10.89 2.38 -19.31
N LEU A 2 -11.85 1.57 -19.77
CA LEU A 2 -13.21 1.55 -19.21
C LEU A 2 -13.27 1.03 -17.77
N MET A 3 -12.66 -0.13 -17.51
CA MET A 3 -12.62 -0.72 -16.17
C MET A 3 -11.91 0.18 -15.16
N GLU A 4 -10.79 0.78 -15.56
CA GLU A 4 -10.03 1.72 -14.74
C GLU A 4 -10.86 2.96 -14.37
N PHE A 5 -11.66 3.49 -15.30
CA PHE A 5 -12.59 4.58 -15.02
C PHE A 5 -13.64 4.20 -13.97
N PHE A 6 -14.28 3.04 -14.10
CA PHE A 6 -15.26 2.57 -13.13
C PHE A 6 -14.64 2.35 -11.74
N MET A 7 -13.47 1.70 -11.67
CA MET A 7 -12.77 1.46 -10.41
C MET A 7 -12.33 2.77 -9.75
N THR A 8 -11.77 3.70 -10.52
CA THR A 8 -11.33 5.02 -10.03
C THR A 8 -12.52 5.82 -9.49
N ARG A 9 -13.62 5.87 -10.25
CA ARG A 9 -14.85 6.57 -9.84
C ARG A 9 -15.46 5.98 -8.57
N GLY A 10 -15.48 4.65 -8.45
CA GLY A 10 -15.96 3.97 -7.25
C GLY A 10 -15.12 4.29 -6.01
N ARG A 11 -13.79 4.29 -6.15
CA ARG A 11 -12.87 4.60 -5.04
C ARG A 11 -12.95 6.06 -4.61
N LEU A 12 -13.04 7.00 -5.55
CA LEU A 12 -13.13 8.44 -5.24
C LEU A 12 -14.45 8.85 -4.56
N ARG A 13 -15.48 7.99 -4.56
CA ARG A 13 -16.73 8.27 -3.84
C ARG A 13 -16.55 8.31 -2.33
N SER A 14 -15.60 7.55 -1.79
CA SER A 14 -15.36 7.40 -0.34
C SER A 14 -13.94 7.79 0.08
N ASN A 15 -13.06 8.15 -0.86
CA ASN A 15 -11.69 8.57 -0.60
C ASN A 15 -11.46 10.00 -1.10
N GLU A 16 -10.65 10.77 -0.36
CA GLU A 16 -10.36 12.17 -0.73
C GLU A 16 -9.59 12.27 -2.06
N TYR A 17 -8.60 11.40 -2.28
CA TYR A 17 -7.83 11.30 -3.52
C TYR A 17 -7.10 9.95 -3.58
N LEU A 18 -6.61 9.60 -4.76
CA LEU A 18 -5.87 8.37 -5.02
C LEU A 18 -4.39 8.68 -5.21
N VAL A 19 -3.54 7.99 -4.44
CA VAL A 19 -2.08 8.03 -4.62
C VAL A 19 -1.67 6.89 -5.53
N THR A 20 -0.97 7.22 -6.61
CA THR A 20 -0.47 6.23 -7.57
C THR A 20 0.62 5.37 -6.92
N LYS A 21 0.65 4.07 -7.20
CA LYS A 21 1.67 3.12 -6.70
C LYS A 21 3.13 3.59 -6.86
N ARG A 22 3.43 4.36 -7.92
CA ARG A 22 4.78 4.86 -8.21
C ARG A 22 5.16 6.09 -7.38
N ASP A 23 4.19 6.76 -6.77
CA ASP A 23 4.38 8.01 -6.03
C ASP A 23 4.53 7.77 -4.52
N VAL A 24 5.67 7.18 -4.16
CA VAL A 24 6.03 6.91 -2.76
C VAL A 24 6.23 8.21 -1.98
N LYS A 25 6.77 9.26 -2.62
CA LYS A 25 6.99 10.56 -1.99
C LYS A 25 5.68 11.27 -1.68
N GLY A 26 4.71 11.21 -2.59
CA GLY A 26 3.35 11.70 -2.35
C GLY A 26 2.73 11.04 -1.13
N LEU A 27 2.83 9.71 -1.02
CA LEU A 27 2.28 8.98 0.12
C LEU A 27 2.95 9.34 1.47
N LEU A 28 4.27 9.50 1.47
CA LEU A 28 5.00 9.96 2.67
C LEU A 28 4.62 11.39 3.07
N LYS A 29 4.40 12.27 2.10
CA LYS A 29 3.97 13.64 2.35
C LYS A 29 2.57 13.68 2.97
N THR A 30 1.64 12.86 2.47
CA THR A 30 0.26 12.81 2.98
C THR A 30 0.20 12.24 4.39
N LEU A 31 1.03 11.23 4.67
CA LEU A 31 1.20 10.68 6.01
C LEU A 31 1.78 11.72 6.98
N SER A 32 2.79 12.49 6.54
CA SER A 32 3.33 13.61 7.33
C SER A 32 2.32 14.74 7.56
N SER A 33 1.29 14.86 6.71
CA SER A 33 0.17 15.79 6.87
C SER A 33 -0.95 15.25 7.76
N LYS A 34 -0.69 14.18 8.54
CA LYS A 34 -1.64 13.53 9.46
C LYS A 34 -2.91 12.99 8.77
N ARG A 35 -2.78 12.56 7.50
CA ARG A 35 -3.87 11.87 6.78
C ARG A 35 -3.70 10.37 6.89
N VAL A 36 -4.82 9.67 6.97
CA VAL A 36 -4.85 8.20 6.94
C VAL A 36 -4.59 7.73 5.51
N CYS A 37 -3.70 6.76 5.35
CA CYS A 37 -3.39 6.14 4.06
C CYS A 37 -3.63 4.64 4.16
N TYR A 38 -4.40 4.10 3.22
CA TYR A 38 -4.69 2.67 3.14
C TYR A 38 -3.73 2.01 2.15
N TYR A 39 -2.92 1.07 2.63
CA TYR A 39 -1.96 0.32 1.82
C TYR A 39 -2.22 -1.18 1.97
N LEU A 40 -2.33 -1.88 0.84
CA LEU A 40 -2.53 -3.32 0.77
C LEU A 40 -1.19 -3.98 0.42
N PRO A 41 -0.56 -4.72 1.35
CA PRO A 41 0.79 -5.26 1.16
C PRO A 41 0.84 -6.66 0.56
N ASP A 42 -0.33 -7.26 0.33
CA ASP A 42 -0.55 -8.65 -0.08
C ASP A 42 -0.26 -8.92 -1.57
N GLN A 43 0.00 -7.88 -2.36
CA GLN A 43 0.21 -8.01 -3.79
C GLN A 43 1.67 -8.28 -4.15
N ASP A 44 1.96 -9.38 -4.86
CA ASP A 44 3.29 -9.62 -5.46
C ASP A 44 3.54 -8.66 -6.64
N TYR A 45 4.61 -7.88 -6.55
CA TYR A 45 5.05 -6.93 -7.58
C TYR A 45 6.23 -7.43 -8.42
N GLY A 46 6.59 -8.71 -8.28
CA GLY A 46 7.71 -9.36 -8.93
C GLY A 46 9.04 -9.04 -8.26
N ARG A 47 10.13 -9.48 -8.89
CA ARG A 47 11.51 -9.43 -8.34
C ARG A 47 12.06 -8.04 -7.98
N LYS A 48 11.39 -6.96 -8.35
CA LYS A 48 11.84 -5.58 -8.07
C LYS A 48 11.19 -5.09 -6.78
N ARG A 49 12.00 -4.78 -5.77
CA ARG A 49 11.55 -4.31 -4.44
C ARG A 49 10.62 -5.32 -3.73
N CYS A 50 11.02 -6.58 -3.79
CA CYS A 50 10.44 -7.66 -3.01
C CYS A 50 11.45 -8.17 -1.98
N GLU A 51 10.94 -8.64 -0.86
CA GLU A 51 11.69 -9.39 0.14
C GLU A 51 11.11 -10.79 0.23
N PHE A 52 11.96 -11.81 0.23
CA PHE A 52 11.52 -13.20 0.36
C PHE A 52 11.45 -13.56 1.83
N ALA A 53 10.24 -13.88 2.30
CA ALA A 53 9.99 -14.25 3.67
C ALA A 53 9.08 -15.48 3.73
N PRO A 54 9.17 -16.30 4.79
CA PRO A 54 8.26 -17.44 4.98
C PRO A 54 6.81 -16.96 5.14
N PHE A 55 5.90 -17.48 4.32
CA PHE A 55 4.47 -17.20 4.40
C PHE A 55 3.65 -18.47 4.24
N PHE A 56 2.96 -18.86 5.32
CA PHE A 56 2.24 -20.15 5.42
C PHE A 56 3.13 -21.34 5.02
N ALA A 57 2.72 -22.11 4.01
CA ALA A 57 3.43 -23.29 3.51
C ALA A 57 4.49 -22.96 2.44
N VAL A 58 4.75 -21.68 2.17
CA VAL A 58 5.73 -21.23 1.17
C VAL A 58 6.93 -20.62 1.90
N PRO A 59 8.12 -21.24 1.84
CA PRO A 59 9.30 -20.77 2.57
C PRO A 59 9.85 -19.45 2.03
N ASP A 60 9.77 -19.23 0.71
CA ASP A 60 10.29 -18.03 0.03
C ASP A 60 9.16 -17.32 -0.73
N ALA A 61 8.22 -16.71 0.00
CA ALA A 61 7.13 -15.94 -0.61
C ALA A 61 7.60 -14.50 -0.91
N ALA A 62 7.33 -14.01 -2.12
CA ALA A 62 7.63 -12.65 -2.51
C ALA A 62 6.70 -11.66 -1.78
N THR A 63 7.26 -10.89 -0.86
CA THR A 63 6.54 -9.88 -0.06
C THR A 63 6.96 -8.47 -0.47
N THR A 64 6.06 -7.49 -0.34
CA THR A 64 6.37 -6.10 -0.69
C THR A 64 7.10 -5.36 0.43
N THR A 65 8.20 -4.69 0.11
CA THR A 65 8.93 -3.83 1.08
C THR A 65 8.23 -2.48 1.34
N GLY A 66 7.07 -2.23 0.70
CA GLY A 66 6.36 -0.95 0.78
C GLY A 66 5.92 -0.61 2.20
N THR A 67 5.35 -1.56 2.92
CA THR A 67 4.90 -1.38 4.30
C THR A 67 6.03 -0.99 5.23
N LEU A 68 7.18 -1.67 5.12
CA LEU A 68 8.37 -1.37 5.92
C LEU A 68 8.88 0.05 5.69
N LEU A 69 8.85 0.51 4.43
CA LEU A 69 9.26 1.87 4.08
C LEU A 69 8.32 2.93 4.67
N PHE A 70 7.02 2.66 4.70
CA PHE A 70 6.05 3.59 5.28
C PHE A 70 6.07 3.57 6.81
N SER A 71 6.20 2.40 7.43
CA SER A 71 6.26 2.27 8.89
C SER A 71 7.54 2.85 9.49
N ALA A 72 8.66 2.83 8.76
CA ALA A 72 9.92 3.46 9.18
C ALA A 72 9.86 5.00 9.23
N SER A 73 8.81 5.63 8.71
CA SER A 73 8.65 7.08 8.76
C SER A 73 8.27 7.55 10.18
N LYS A 74 8.99 8.55 10.72
CA LYS A 74 8.81 9.05 12.10
C LYS A 74 7.39 9.53 12.44
N LYS A 75 6.56 9.81 11.44
CA LYS A 75 5.18 10.33 11.60
C LYS A 75 4.12 9.31 11.17
N ALA A 76 4.51 8.05 10.98
CA ALA A 76 3.61 6.97 10.62
C ALA A 76 3.23 6.16 11.85
N GLU A 77 1.95 5.86 11.99
CA GLU A 77 1.47 4.82 12.89
C GLU A 77 0.86 3.71 12.01
N THR A 78 1.21 2.46 12.28
CA THR A 78 0.79 1.32 11.47
C THR A 78 -0.38 0.62 12.16
N LEU A 79 -1.52 0.54 11.48
CA LEU A 79 -2.71 -0.14 11.96
C LEU A 79 -3.08 -1.27 11.00
N SER A 80 -3.15 -2.49 11.51
CA SER A 80 -3.65 -3.65 10.76
C SER A 80 -5.17 -3.69 10.82
N LEU A 81 -5.81 -3.61 9.65
CA LEU A 81 -7.27 -3.66 9.53
C LEU A 81 -7.68 -4.99 8.91
N HIS A 82 -8.64 -5.65 9.55
CA HIS A 82 -9.29 -6.86 9.05
C HIS A 82 -10.81 -6.65 9.14
N CYS A 83 -11.54 -7.03 8.09
CA CYS A 83 -13.00 -7.00 8.07
C CYS A 83 -13.49 -8.44 7.94
N THR A 84 -14.44 -8.83 8.77
CA THR A 84 -15.01 -10.18 8.86
C THR A 84 -16.47 -10.15 8.46
#